data_AF-A0A9W5Y0M9-F1
#
_entry.id   AF-A0A9W5Y0M9-F1
#
_cell.length_a   1.000
_cell.length_b   1.000
_cell.length_c   1.000
_cell.angle_alpha   90.00
_cell.angle_beta   90.00
_cell.angle_gamma   90.00
#
_symmetry.space_group_name_H-M   'P 1'
#
loop_
_entity.id
_entity.type
_entity.pdbx_description
1 polymer ?
#
loop_
_entity_poly.entity_id
_entity_poly.type
_entity_poly.pdbx_seq_one_letter_code
_entity_poly.pdbx_strand_id
1 'polypeptide(L)'
;MSAAEALEPIYSHMKNELLNRNYIHADETTLKVINDNCKDSKSKKYMWIYMSNTDSKTVILYDYQSTRASSCPKNFLENLVDSFKLMDIMDITPLATLRGYIA
;
A
#
# COMPACT_ATOMS: atom_id res chain seq x y z
N MET A 1 -6.46 -4.10 -27.24
CA MET A 1 -5.56 -3.79 -26.12
C MET A 1 -6.13 -2.59 -25.40
N SER A 2 -6.57 -2.80 -24.16
CA SER A 2 -6.87 -1.69 -23.26
C SER A 2 -5.59 -0.92 -22.97
N ALA A 3 -5.68 0.40 -22.74
CA ALA A 3 -4.52 1.20 -22.32
C ALA A 3 -3.87 0.63 -21.05
N ALA A 4 -4.65 -0.03 -20.17
CA ALA A 4 -4.13 -0.70 -18.98
C ALA A 4 -3.19 -1.88 -19.34
N GLU A 5 -3.56 -2.71 -20.30
CA GLU A 5 -2.75 -3.86 -20.73
C GLU A 5 -1.41 -3.43 -21.35
N ALA A 6 -1.39 -2.26 -22.01
CA ALA A 6 -0.16 -1.70 -22.57
C ALA A 6 0.81 -1.18 -21.48
N LEU A 7 0.30 -0.82 -20.29
CA LEU A 7 1.10 -0.32 -19.17
C LEU A 7 1.57 -1.43 -18.22
N GLU A 8 1.03 -2.64 -18.35
CA GLU A 8 1.43 -3.82 -17.56
C GLU A 8 2.95 -4.06 -17.49
N PRO A 9 3.73 -3.98 -18.59
CA PRO A 9 5.19 -4.17 -18.51
C PRO A 9 5.88 -3.08 -17.69
N ILE A 10 5.38 -1.84 -17.72
CA ILE A 10 5.90 -0.73 -16.93
C ILE A 10 5.59 -0.95 -15.45
N TYR A 11 4.34 -1.31 -15.15
CA TYR A 11 3.92 -1.65 -13.79
C TYR A 11 4.76 -2.78 -13.20
N SER A 12 4.95 -3.87 -13.97
CA SER A 12 5.77 -5.02 -13.57
C SER A 12 7.22 -4.61 -13.29
N HIS A 13 7.81 -3.77 -14.15
CA HIS A 13 9.17 -3.25 -13.94
C HIS A 13 9.26 -2.40 -12.67
N MET A 14 8.33 -1.47 -12.47
CA MET A 14 8.28 -0.64 -11.27
C MET A 14 8.09 -1.47 -9.99
N LYS A 15 7.24 -2.50 -10.03
CA LYS A 15 7.02 -3.41 -8.90
C LYS A 15 8.29 -4.18 -8.55
N ASN A 16 9.00 -4.70 -9.54
CA ASN A 16 10.28 -5.38 -9.31
C ASN A 16 11.33 -4.41 -8.73
N GLU A 17 11.43 -3.19 -9.28
CA GLU A 17 12.33 -2.16 -8.76
C GLU A 17 12.02 -1.74 -7.33
N LEU A 18 10.74 -1.72 -6.94
CA LEU A 18 10.30 -1.47 -5.57
C LEU A 18 10.68 -2.64 -4.65
N LEU A 19 10.41 -3.88 -5.04
CA LEU A 19 10.68 -5.08 -4.25
C LEU A 19 12.18 -5.43 -4.13
N ASN A 20 13.02 -4.88 -5.00
CA ASN A 20 14.47 -4.96 -4.88
C ASN A 20 15.07 -3.96 -3.87
N ARG A 21 14.26 -3.08 -3.26
CA ARG A 21 14.73 -2.10 -2.26
C ARG A 21 14.80 -2.73 -0.88
N ASN A 22 15.72 -2.21 -0.07
CA ASN A 22 15.91 -2.67 1.32
C ASN A 22 14.76 -2.23 2.24
N TYR A 23 14.12 -1.10 1.93
CA TYR A 23 13.04 -0.52 2.73
C TYR A 23 11.91 -0.03 1.84
N ILE A 24 10.67 -0.36 2.22
CA ILE A 24 9.45 0.07 1.56
C ILE A 24 8.50 0.61 2.62
N HIS A 25 8.04 1.84 2.42
CA HIS A 25 6.95 2.42 3.20
C HIS A 25 5.63 1.91 2.66
N ALA A 26 4.77 1.39 3.54
CA ALA A 26 3.42 0.94 3.20
C ALA A 26 2.40 1.68 4.08
N ASP A 27 1.45 2.36 3.45
CA ASP A 27 0.35 3.04 4.15
C ASP A 27 -1.02 2.57 3.62
N GLU A 28 -2.02 2.56 4.49
CA GLU A 28 -3.39 2.16 4.17
C GLU A 28 -4.34 3.35 4.30
N THR A 29 -4.93 3.77 3.17
CA THR A 29 -5.96 4.82 3.16
C THR A 29 -7.34 4.19 2.95
N THR A 30 -8.28 4.46 3.87
CA THR A 30 -9.69 4.06 3.71
C THR A 30 -10.43 5.02 2.78
N LEU A 31 -10.97 4.51 1.68
CA LEU A 31 -11.75 5.26 0.71
C LEU A 31 -13.25 4.97 0.86
N LYS A 32 -14.06 6.02 0.76
CA LYS A 32 -15.51 5.93 0.57
C LYS A 32 -15.81 6.12 -0.90
N VAL A 33 -16.16 5.05 -1.60
CA VAL A 33 -16.52 5.12 -3.02
C VAL A 33 -18.00 5.49 -3.13
N ILE A 34 -18.25 6.64 -3.75
CA ILE A 34 -19.60 7.06 -4.12
C ILE A 34 -19.91 6.39 -5.45
N ASN A 35 -20.76 5.37 -5.42
CA ASN A 35 -21.35 4.82 -6.64
C ASN A 35 -22.61 5.61 -6.96
N ASP A 36 -22.68 6.21 -8.16
CA ASP A 36 -23.85 6.97 -8.64
C ASP A 36 -25.07 6.07 -8.92
N ASN A 37 -24.89 4.75 -8.91
CA ASN A 37 -25.96 3.78 -9.12
C ASN A 37 -26.67 3.45 -7.79
N CYS A 38 -27.46 4.41 -7.29
CA CYS A 38 -28.63 4.38 -6.38
C CYS A 38 -28.99 3.19 -5.45
N LYS A 39 -28.17 2.15 -5.26
CA LYS A 39 -28.36 1.11 -4.24
C LYS A 39 -26.99 0.69 -3.70
N ASP A 40 -26.74 1.06 -2.44
CA ASP A 40 -25.63 0.59 -1.61
C ASP A 40 -24.21 1.13 -1.91
N SER A 41 -24.10 2.45 -2.14
CA SER A 41 -22.83 3.19 -2.22
C SER A 41 -22.16 3.45 -0.85
N LYS A 42 -21.97 2.41 -0.03
CA LYS A 42 -21.23 2.50 1.24
C LYS A 42 -20.20 1.39 1.44
N SER A 43 -19.84 0.67 0.38
CA SER A 43 -18.76 -0.32 0.50
C SER A 43 -17.44 0.42 0.78
N LYS A 44 -16.88 0.21 1.98
CA LYS A 44 -15.55 0.71 2.34
C LYS A 44 -14.54 0.03 1.42
N LYS A 45 -13.63 0.83 0.88
CA LYS A 45 -12.55 0.35 0.02
C LYS A 45 -11.22 0.79 0.62
N TYR A 46 -10.18 0.05 0.32
CA TYR A 46 -8.87 0.24 0.91
C TYR A 46 -7.89 0.46 -0.23
N MET A 47 -7.11 1.53 -0.15
CA MET A 47 -6.01 1.76 -1.07
C MET A 47 -4.72 1.65 -0.28
N TRP A 48 -3.88 0.71 -0.70
CA TRP A 48 -2.54 0.55 -0.19
C TRP A 48 -1.58 1.38 -1.05
N ILE A 49 -0.66 2.07 -0.40
CA ILE A 49 0.36 2.87 -1.06
C ILE A 49 1.71 2.28 -0.66
N TYR A 50 2.52 1.90 -1.63
CA TYR A 50 3.88 1.42 -1.42
C TYR A 50 4.88 2.39 -2.02
N MET A 51 5.86 2.84 -1.23
CA MET A 51 6.85 3.83 -1.63
C MET A 51 8.28 3.42 -1.26
N SER A 52 9.23 3.61 -2.19
CA SER A 52 10.66 3.51 -1.90
C SER A 52 11.24 4.83 -1.37
N ASN A 53 12.13 4.78 -0.38
CA ASN A 53 12.70 5.96 0.28
C ASN A 53 14.06 6.42 -0.32
N THR A 54 14.17 6.54 -1.65
CA THR A 54 15.48 6.84 -2.27
C THR A 54 15.44 8.12 -3.10
N ASP A 55 16.30 9.07 -2.75
CA ASP A 55 16.38 10.45 -3.27
C ASP A 55 16.51 10.61 -4.80
N SER A 56 16.81 9.54 -5.53
CA SER A 56 17.01 9.58 -6.99
C SER A 56 15.98 8.83 -7.82
N LYS A 57 15.28 7.83 -7.24
CA LYS A 57 14.37 6.93 -7.96
C LYS A 57 13.24 6.43 -7.05
N THR A 58 12.37 7.35 -6.65
CA THR A 58 11.16 7.03 -5.91
C THR A 58 10.17 6.31 -6.81
N VAL A 59 9.79 5.09 -6.41
CA VAL A 59 8.69 4.34 -7.02
C VAL A 59 7.53 4.38 -6.05
N ILE A 60 6.35 4.76 -6.54
CA ILE A 60 5.10 4.77 -5.77
C ILE A 60 4.10 3.89 -6.52
N LEU A 61 3.57 2.88 -5.83
CA LEU A 61 2.55 1.99 -6.36
C LEU A 61 1.30 2.02 -5.49
N TYR A 62 0.16 2.07 -6.16
CA TYR A 62 -1.16 2.04 -5.54
C TYR A 62 -1.79 0.67 -5.78
N ASP A 63 -2.26 0.03 -4.72
CA ASP A 63 -3.00 -1.21 -4.78
C ASP A 63 -4.41 -1.03 -4.20
N TYR A 64 -5.41 -1.20 -5.05
CA TYR A 64 -6.80 -0.99 -4.69
C TYR A 64 -7.46 -2.31 -4.27
N GLN A 65 -7.86 -2.38 -3.02
CA GLN A 65 -8.34 -3.59 -2.37
C GLN A 65 -9.76 -3.42 -1.84
N SER A 66 -10.53 -4.50 -1.91
CA SER A 66 -11.90 -4.54 -1.40
C SER A 66 -11.97 -4.78 0.11
N THR A 67 -10.89 -5.29 0.72
CA THR A 67 -10.83 -5.64 2.15
C THR A 67 -9.57 -5.11 2.81
N ARG A 68 -9.61 -5.05 4.15
CA ARG A 68 -8.47 -4.69 5.01
C ARG A 68 -7.65 -5.89 5.46
N ALA A 69 -7.78 -7.02 4.77
CA ALA A 69 -7.16 -8.26 5.22
C ALA A 69 -5.63 -8.13 5.17
N SER A 70 -4.94 -8.69 6.15
CA SER A 70 -3.46 -8.73 6.16
C SER A 70 -2.88 -9.53 5.00
N SER A 71 -3.69 -10.32 4.30
CA SER A 71 -3.33 -11.00 3.05
C SER A 71 -3.07 -10.03 1.91
N CYS A 72 -3.72 -8.86 1.87
CA CYS A 72 -3.55 -7.88 0.80
C CYS A 72 -2.08 -7.40 0.69
N PRO A 73 -1.48 -6.81 1.74
CA PRO A 73 -0.08 -6.38 1.67
C PRO A 73 0.90 -7.55 1.63
N LYS A 74 0.57 -8.71 2.22
CA LYS A 74 1.41 -9.90 2.15
C LYS A 74 1.58 -10.41 0.73
N ASN A 75 0.48 -10.50 -0.03
CA ASN A 75 0.52 -10.94 -1.42
C ASN A 75 1.26 -9.93 -2.31
N PHE A 76 1.14 -8.63 -2.01
CA PHE A 76 1.86 -7.61 -2.76
C PHE A 76 3.38 -7.67 -2.52
N LEU A 77 3.80 -7.89 -1.27
CA LEU A 77 5.19 -7.86 -0.81
C LEU A 77 5.89 -9.24 -0.78
N GLU A 78 5.24 -10.29 -1.28
CA GLU A 78 5.74 -11.68 -1.16
C GLU A 78 7.17 -11.89 -1.70
N ASN A 79 7.57 -11.11 -2.72
CA ASN A 79 8.89 -11.21 -3.36
C ASN A 79 9.89 -10.13 -2.90
N LEU A 80 9.65 -9.49 -1.76
CA LEU A 80 10.61 -8.55 -1.17
C LEU A 80 11.87 -9.33 -0.75
N VAL A 81 13.04 -9.00 -1.33
CA VAL A 81 14.29 -9.73 -1.09
C VAL A 81 14.72 -9.56 0.36
N ASP A 82 14.89 -10.69 1.07
CA ASP A 82 15.15 -10.87 2.50
C ASP A 82 16.47 -10.19 3.00
N SER A 83 16.56 -8.87 2.92
CA SER A 83 17.61 -8.07 3.56
C SER A 83 16.98 -7.36 4.78
N PHE A 84 16.91 -8.09 5.90
CA PHE A 84 16.29 -7.69 7.17
C PHE A 84 14.75 -7.69 7.20
N LYS A 85 14.20 -8.90 7.40
CA LYS A 85 13.02 -9.05 8.27
C LYS A 85 13.29 -8.33 9.60
N LEU A 86 12.32 -7.52 10.05
CA LEU A 86 12.23 -6.86 11.38
C LEU A 86 12.79 -5.44 11.51
N MET A 87 12.10 -4.49 10.90
CA MET A 87 11.86 -3.09 11.33
C MET A 87 10.96 -2.52 10.23
N ASP A 88 9.64 -2.69 10.25
CA ASP A 88 8.75 -1.59 10.69
C ASP A 88 7.27 -2.03 10.87
N ILE A 89 7.00 -3.29 11.25
CA ILE A 89 5.64 -3.67 11.75
C ILE A 89 5.45 -3.18 13.21
N MET A 90 6.03 -2.04 13.59
CA MET A 90 5.95 -1.48 14.94
C MET A 90 5.50 -0.01 15.01
N ASP A 91 5.01 0.60 13.93
CA ASP A 91 4.35 1.93 14.01
C ASP A 91 2.85 1.91 13.66
N ILE A 92 2.20 0.75 13.73
CA ILE A 92 0.73 0.68 13.76
C ILE A 92 0.23 0.70 15.22
N THR A 93 0.73 1.63 16.03
CA THR A 93 -0.02 2.07 17.21
C THR A 93 -0.94 3.19 16.71
N PRO A 94 -2.27 3.07 16.81
CA PRO A 94 -3.12 4.19 16.47
C PRO A 94 -2.71 5.38 17.35
N LEU A 95 -2.40 6.51 16.72
CA LEU A 95 -2.10 7.83 17.31
C LEU A 95 -3.22 8.40 18.22
N ALA A 96 -4.15 7.55 18.71
CA ALA A 96 -5.26 7.92 19.58
C ALA A 96 -4.98 7.69 21.09
N THR A 97 -3.83 7.14 21.49
CA THR A 97 -3.52 6.88 22.92
C THR A 97 -2.46 7.83 23.51
N LEU A 98 -2.08 8.89 22.80
CA LEU A 98 -1.14 9.92 23.31
C LEU A 98 -1.86 11.21 23.74
N ARG A 99 -2.99 11.06 24.43
CA ARG A 99 -3.71 12.17 25.10
C ARG A 99 -3.83 11.97 26.61
N GLY A 100 -2.82 11.32 27.22
CA GLY A 100 -2.78 11.05 28.66
C GLY A 100 -1.38 11.06 29.30
N TYR A 101 -0.36 11.53 28.59
CA TYR A 101 1.03 11.55 29.10
C TYR A 101 1.70 12.90 28.94
N ILE A 102 0.98 13.95 29.34
CA ILE A 102 1.55 15.23 29.73
C ILE A 102 0.67 15.72 30.88
N ALA A 103 1.14 15.44 32.09
CA ALA A 103 0.76 16.17 33.29
C ALA A 103 1.64 17.43 33.37
#